data_AF-A0A954S4T1-F1
#
_entry.id   AF-A0A954S4T1-F1
#
_cell.length_a   1.000
_cell.length_b   1.000
_cell.length_c   1.000
_cell.angle_alpha   90.00
_cell.angle_beta   90.00
_cell.angle_gamma   90.00
#
_symmetry.space_group_name_H-M   'P 1'
#
loop_
_entity.id
_entity.type
_entity.pdbx_description
1 polymer ?
#
loop_
_entity_poly.entity_id
_entity_poly.type
_entity_poly.pdbx_seq_one_letter_code
_entity_poly.pdbx_strand_id
1 'polypeptide(L)' 'MSLRGEPVDLSKLTANLLNVIAEADHITPPCQSERVMDCVGSEDKEVFRVRGGHIGIMAGRGAEKSTWPHIESWLAARSN' A
#
# COMPACT_ATOMS: atom_id res chain seq x y z
N MET A 1 -21.98 -0.33 4.46
CA MET A 1 -21.70 1.11 4.25
C MET A 1 -22.12 1.48 2.84
N SER A 2 -22.57 2.72 2.60
CA SER A 2 -22.91 3.20 1.26
C SER A 2 -22.30 4.57 1.00
N LEU A 3 -21.82 4.82 -0.21
CA LEU A 3 -21.27 6.10 -0.65
C LEU A 3 -22.11 6.59 -1.85
N ARG A 4 -22.75 7.74 -1.73
CA ARG A 4 -23.63 8.31 -2.77
C ARG A 4 -24.77 7.37 -3.21
N GLY A 5 -25.31 6.58 -2.28
CA GLY A 5 -26.38 5.62 -2.56
C GLY A 5 -25.89 4.24 -3.03
N GLU A 6 -24.61 4.10 -3.35
CA GLU A 6 -24.04 2.83 -3.80
C GLU A 6 -23.44 2.05 -2.62
N PRO A 7 -23.70 0.74 -2.49
CA PRO A 7 -23.10 -0.09 -1.46
C PRO A 7 -21.57 -0.18 -1.66
N VAL A 8 -20.83 0.09 -0.58
CA VAL A 8 -19.36 -0.04 -0.57
C VAL A 8 -19.00 -1.47 -0.17
N ASP A 9 -18.27 -2.16 -1.04
CA ASP A 9 -17.79 -3.52 -0.84
C ASP A 9 -16.33 -3.62 -1.30
N LEU A 10 -15.40 -3.65 -0.34
CA LEU A 10 -13.97 -3.71 -0.61
C LEU A 10 -13.53 -5.05 -1.20
N SER A 11 -14.31 -6.12 -1.04
CA SER A 11 -14.00 -7.42 -1.63
C SER A 11 -14.03 -7.38 -3.17
N LYS A 12 -14.71 -6.38 -3.75
CA LYS A 12 -14.72 -6.13 -5.20
C LYS A 12 -13.44 -5.48 -5.72
N LEU A 13 -12.54 -5.03 -4.85
CA LEU A 13 -11.19 -4.61 -5.25
C LEU A 13 -10.34 -5.85 -5.50
N THR A 14 -10.25 -6.27 -6.77
CA THR A 14 -9.55 -7.50 -7.19
C THR A 14 -8.26 -7.24 -7.98
N ALA A 15 -7.91 -5.98 -8.24
CA ALA A 15 -6.65 -5.62 -8.90
C ALA A 15 -5.44 -5.99 -8.02
N ASN A 16 -4.28 -6.20 -8.65
CA ASN A 16 -3.01 -6.41 -7.93
C ASN A 16 -2.75 -5.22 -6.99
N LEU A 17 -2.37 -5.49 -5.73
CA LEU A 17 -2.27 -4.46 -4.71
C LEU A 17 -0.93 -4.49 -3.97
N LEU A 18 -0.18 -3.39 -4.05
CA LEU A 18 1.00 -3.15 -3.22
C LEU A 18 0.65 -2.13 -2.12
N ASN A 19 0.74 -2.53 -0.87
CA ASN A 19 0.52 -1.67 0.29
C ASN A 19 1.86 -1.27 0.91
N VAL A 20 2.28 -0.04 0.67
CA VAL A 20 3.55 0.51 1.18
C VAL A 20 3.30 1.22 2.51
N ILE A 21 3.87 0.71 3.59
CA ILE A 21 3.61 1.19 4.95
C ILE A 21 4.89 1.77 5.57
N ALA A 22 4.81 3.03 6.01
CA ALA A 22 5.84 3.66 6.83
C ALA A 22 5.75 3.20 8.29
N GLU A 23 6.81 2.61 8.84
CA GLU A 23 6.80 2.03 10.19
C GLU A 23 6.67 3.10 11.30
N ALA A 24 7.15 4.32 11.07
CA ALA A 24 7.06 5.44 12.02
C ALA A 24 6.02 6.48 11.58
N ASP A 25 5.00 6.06 10.84
CA ASP A 25 3.87 6.92 10.47
C ASP A 25 2.93 7.14 11.65
N HIS A 26 2.63 8.42 11.92
CA HIS A 26 1.69 8.84 12.97
C HIS A 26 0.38 9.40 12.38
N ILE A 27 0.33 9.65 11.06
CA ILE A 27 -0.85 10.11 10.33
C ILE A 27 -1.70 8.91 9.92
N THR A 28 -1.04 7.90 9.33
CA THR A 28 -1.65 6.60 8.99
C THR A 28 -0.86 5.45 9.61
N PRO A 29 -1.03 5.18 10.92
CA PRO A 29 -0.24 4.18 11.63
C PRO A 29 -0.31 2.79 10.98
N PRO A 30 0.75 1.96 11.07
CA PRO A 30 0.79 0.63 10.47
C PRO A 30 -0.42 -0.26 10.79
N CYS A 31 -0.92 -0.19 12.03
CA CYS A 31 -2.09 -0.96 12.44
C CYS A 31 -3.38 -0.57 11.71
N GLN A 32 -3.46 0.64 11.15
CA GLN A 32 -4.61 1.11 10.38
C GLN A 32 -4.43 0.81 8.89
N SER A 33 -3.24 1.10 8.34
CA SER A 33 -2.95 0.92 6.91
C SER A 33 -2.86 -0.55 6.50
N GLU A 34 -2.49 -1.46 7.40
CA GLU A 34 -2.40 -2.89 7.10
C GLU A 34 -3.77 -3.58 7.02
N ARG A 35 -4.80 -3.07 7.70
CA ARG A 35 -6.11 -3.75 7.77
C ARG A 35 -6.81 -3.88 6.43
N VAL A 36 -6.52 -2.99 5.48
CA VAL A 36 -7.08 -3.07 4.12
C VAL A 36 -6.79 -4.42 3.45
N MET A 37 -5.66 -5.06 3.81
CA MET A 37 -5.25 -6.35 3.26
C MET A 37 -6.24 -7.48 3.59
N ASP A 38 -6.95 -7.37 4.70
CA ASP A 38 -7.97 -8.35 5.12
C ASP A 38 -9.32 -8.14 4.41
N CYS A 39 -9.53 -6.96 3.82
CA CYS A 39 -10.82 -6.56 3.24
C CYS A 39 -10.89 -6.67 1.72
N VAL A 40 -9.75 -6.54 1.02
CA VAL A 40 -9.69 -6.56 -0.44
C VAL A 40 -9.72 -7.97 -1.01
N GLY A 41 -10.37 -8.13 -2.17
CA GLY A 41 -10.44 -9.38 -2.93
C GLY A 41 -9.23 -9.66 -3.83
N SER A 42 -8.19 -8.82 -3.78
CA SER A 42 -6.95 -9.02 -4.52
C SER A 42 -6.30 -10.36 -4.18
N GLU A 43 -6.07 -11.20 -5.19
CA GLU A 43 -5.32 -12.46 -5.06
C GLU A 43 -3.82 -12.19 -4.95
N ASP A 44 -3.31 -11.28 -5.79
CA ASP A 44 -1.93 -10.81 -5.76
C ASP A 44 -1.86 -9.51 -4.94
N LYS A 45 -1.48 -9.64 -3.67
CA LYS A 45 -1.34 -8.51 -2.75
C LYS A 45 -0.12 -8.66 -1.86
N GLU A 46 0.58 -7.55 -1.66
CA GLU A 46 1.83 -7.50 -0.89
C GLU A 46 1.81 -6.33 0.10
N VAL A 47 2.34 -6.55 1.30
CA VAL A 47 2.67 -5.46 2.25
C VAL A 47 4.17 -5.22 2.21
N PHE A 48 4.56 -4.01 1.86
CA PHE A 48 5.95 -3.57 1.90
C PHE A 48 6.14 -2.54 3.02
N ARG A 49 6.86 -2.94 4.08
CA ARG A 49 7.14 -2.07 5.23
C ARG A 49 8.46 -1.34 5.06
N VAL A 50 8.45 -0.03 5.24
CA VAL A 50 9.60 0.85 5.05
C VAL A 50 9.90 1.59 6.35
N ARG A 51 11.17 1.52 6.79
CA ARG A 51 11.66 2.32 7.91
C ARG A 51 11.62 3.80 7.54
N GLY A 52 10.82 4.57 8.27
CA GLY A 52 10.68 6.01 8.07
C GLY A 52 9.33 6.52 8.54
N GLY A 53 9.19 7.85 8.56
CA GLY A 53 7.91 8.51 8.77
C GLY A 53 7.14 8.72 7.46
N HIS A 54 5.91 9.20 7.58
CA HIS A 54 4.95 9.40 6.48
C HIS A 54 5.55 9.97 5.18
N ILE A 55 6.21 11.13 5.27
CA ILE A 55 6.84 11.78 4.11
C ILE A 55 8.18 11.12 3.75
N GLY A 56 8.91 10.64 4.75
CA GLY A 56 10.27 10.15 4.60
C GLY A 56 10.39 8.91 3.72
N ILE A 57 9.36 8.06 3.68
CA ILE A 57 9.37 6.86 2.84
C ILE A 57 9.30 7.18 1.34
N MET A 58 8.76 8.34 0.96
CA MET A 58 8.62 8.76 -0.44
C MET A 58 9.61 9.85 -0.85
N ALA A 59 9.94 10.78 0.05
CA ALA A 59 10.76 11.96 -0.25
C ALA A 59 12.06 12.04 0.57
N GLY A 60 12.34 11.06 1.43
CA GLY A 60 13.58 11.00 2.19
C GLY A 60 14.75 10.45 1.38
N ARG A 61 15.98 10.61 1.90
CA ARG A 61 17.22 10.10 1.25
C ARG A 61 17.21 8.58 1.01
N GLY A 62 16.41 7.83 1.77
CA GLY A 62 16.27 6.39 1.62
C GLY A 62 15.30 5.98 0.49
N ALA A 63 14.44 6.88 0.01
CA ALA A 63 13.37 6.55 -0.93
C ALA A 63 13.91 6.05 -2.27
N GLU A 64 14.82 6.82 -2.89
CA GLU A 64 15.51 6.46 -4.14
C GLU A 64 16.27 5.14 -4.03
N LYS A 65 16.82 4.83 -2.84
CA LYS A 65 17.68 3.66 -2.64
C LYS A 65 16.95 2.39 -2.21
N SER A 66 15.68 2.51 -1.78
CA SER A 66 14.94 1.38 -1.21
C SER A 66 13.49 1.35 -1.64
N THR A 67 12.72 2.40 -1.32
CA THR A 67 11.28 2.42 -1.59
C THR A 67 10.98 2.35 -3.08
N TRP A 68 11.59 3.23 -3.89
CA TRP A 68 11.29 3.31 -5.32
C TRP A 68 11.73 2.07 -6.09
N PRO A 69 12.95 1.52 -5.89
CA PRO A 69 13.36 0.29 -6.56
C PRO A 69 12.43 -0.90 -6.26
N HIS A 70 11.90 -1.00 -5.03
CA HIS A 70 10.94 -2.06 -4.69
C HIS A 70 9.62 -1.90 -5.43
N ILE A 71 9.07 -0.68 -5.46
CA ILE A 71 7.85 -0.36 -6.20
C ILE A 71 8.04 -0.63 -7.70
N GLU A 72 9.17 -0.18 -8.26
CA GLU A 72 9.53 -0.41 -9.67
C GLU A 72 9.60 -1.89 -9.99
N SER A 73 10.33 -2.68 -9.20
CA SER A 73 10.44 -4.12 -9.40
C SER A 73 9.08 -4.83 -9.29
N TRP A 74 8.24 -4.41 -8.35
CA TRP A 74 6.90 -4.98 -8.17
C TRP A 74 6.00 -4.69 -9.38
N LEU A 75 6.05 -3.47 -9.90
CA LEU A 75 5.30 -3.05 -11.08
C LEU A 75 5.81 -3.73 -12.36
N ALA A 76 7.13 -3.80 -12.55
CA ALA A 76 7.77 -4.37 -13.73
C ALA A 76 7.35 -5.83 -13.95
N ALA A 77 7.26 -6.62 -12.87
CA ALA A 77 6.81 -8.01 -12.94
C ALA A 77 5.35 -8.18 -13.42
N ARG A 78 4.56 -7.10 -13.42
CA ARG A 78 3.10 -7.10 -13.64
C ARG A 78 2.64 -6.23 -14.81
N SER A 79 3.57 -5.63 -15.55
CA SER A 79 3.28 -4.59 -16.56
C SER A 79 3.71 -5.00 -17.98
N ASN A 80 3.53 -6.29 -18.32
CA ASN A 80 3.85 -6.85 -19.65
C ASN A 80 2.73 -6.58 -20.67
#